data_AF-A0A946YYN9-F1
#
_entry.id   AF-A0A946YYN9-F1
#
_cell.length_a   1.000
_cell.length_b   1.000
_cell.length_c   1.000
_cell.angle_alpha   90.00
_cell.angle_beta   90.00
_cell.angle_gamma   90.00
#
_symmetry.space_group_name_H-M   'P 1'
#
loop_
_entity.id
_entity.type
_entity.pdbx_description
1 polymer ?
#
loop_
_entity_poly.entity_id
_entity_poly.type
_entity_poly.pdbx_seq_one_letter_code
_entity_poly.pdbx_strand_id
1 'polypeptide(L)'
;MQPSRTFTIDHQVSLRHSRTPLRFRKGLPGRWWATRTPDGVGTLQVELVERSVRATGWGPGAQWLLEQTPRLLGSEDDPEGFEPRHELIDQLARKFPFGRFGRSDRVFESVMPTILGQKVTT
;
A
#
# COMPACT_ATOMS: atom_id res chain seq x y z
N MET A 1 -16.39 -17.56 8.81
CA MET A 1 -16.41 -16.08 8.74
C MET A 1 -15.04 -15.63 8.27
N GLN A 2 -14.94 -14.83 7.21
CA GLN A 2 -13.65 -14.39 6.66
C GLN A 2 -13.14 -13.21 7.50
N PRO A 3 -11.85 -13.17 7.89
CA PRO A 3 -11.36 -12.12 8.78
C PRO A 3 -11.36 -10.77 8.05
N SER A 4 -11.97 -9.76 8.66
CA SER A 4 -11.98 -8.38 8.17
C SER A 4 -11.65 -7.41 9.31
N ARG A 5 -11.05 -6.27 8.97
CA ARG A 5 -10.75 -5.16 9.88
C ARG A 5 -11.00 -3.84 9.18
N THR A 6 -11.40 -2.83 9.96
CA THR A 6 -11.54 -1.46 9.49
C THR A 6 -10.48 -0.61 10.17
N PHE A 7 -9.77 0.20 9.37
CA PHE A 7 -8.73 1.12 9.84
C PHE A 7 -9.15 2.54 9.50
N THR A 8 -9.10 3.43 10.48
CA THR A 8 -9.25 4.87 10.22
C THR A 8 -7.94 5.41 9.70
N ILE A 9 -8.02 6.26 8.68
CA ILE A 9 -6.83 6.86 8.08
C ILE A 9 -6.83 8.34 8.43
N ASP A 10 -5.77 8.77 9.10
CA ASP A 10 -5.51 10.15 9.49
C ASP A 10 -5.03 11.03 8.32
N HIS A 11 -4.50 10.40 7.27
CA HIS A 11 -4.04 11.04 6.04
C HIS A 11 -4.87 10.63 4.81
N GLN A 12 -4.64 11.29 3.68
CA GLN A 12 -5.33 10.93 2.44
C GLN A 12 -4.67 9.71 1.80
N VAL A 13 -5.36 8.55 1.82
CA VAL A 13 -4.94 7.37 1.05
C VAL A 13 -5.60 7.37 -0.31
N SER A 14 -4.78 7.37 -1.35
CA SER A 14 -5.28 7.07 -2.70
C SER A 14 -5.01 5.61 -3.02
N LEU A 15 -6.04 4.76 -3.04
CA LEU A 15 -5.92 3.39 -3.59
C LEU A 15 -5.63 3.37 -5.11
N ARG A 16 -5.58 4.54 -5.77
CA ARG A 16 -5.14 4.71 -7.17
C ARG A 16 -3.68 5.13 -7.29
N HIS A 17 -3.19 5.94 -6.36
CA HIS A 17 -1.86 6.53 -6.41
C HIS A 17 -0.97 6.10 -5.25
N SER A 18 -1.40 5.18 -4.38
CA SER A 18 -0.51 4.56 -3.41
C SER A 18 0.61 3.96 -4.22
N ARG A 19 1.80 4.54 -4.08
CA ARG A 19 3.03 4.05 -4.71
C ARG A 19 3.55 2.89 -3.88
N THR A 20 2.63 1.99 -3.50
CA THR A 20 2.97 0.67 -3.00
C THR A 20 3.84 0.02 -4.06
N PRO A 21 4.94 -0.65 -3.68
CA PRO A 21 5.83 -1.32 -4.62
C PRO A 21 5.15 -2.45 -5.43
N LEU A 22 3.84 -2.67 -5.22
CA LEU A 22 3.06 -3.77 -5.73
C LEU A 22 1.77 -3.29 -6.39
N ARG A 23 1.52 -3.78 -7.61
CA ARG A 23 0.32 -3.48 -8.38
C ARG A 23 -0.87 -4.21 -7.78
N PHE A 24 -1.66 -3.52 -6.97
CA PHE A 24 -3.02 -3.97 -6.69
C PHE A 24 -3.79 -4.19 -7.99
N ARG A 25 -4.45 -5.34 -8.12
CA ARG A 25 -5.44 -5.55 -9.18
C ARG A 25 -6.68 -4.74 -8.84
N LYS A 26 -7.23 -4.01 -9.82
CA LYS A 26 -8.56 -3.41 -9.70
C LYS A 26 -9.59 -4.55 -9.76
N GLY A 27 -10.49 -4.62 -8.79
CA GLY A 27 -11.61 -5.55 -8.78
C GLY A 27 -12.86 -4.83 -8.28
N LEU A 28 -14.02 -5.49 -8.35
CA LEU A 28 -15.21 -5.02 -7.66
C LEU A 28 -15.59 -6.05 -6.58
N PRO A 29 -15.72 -5.63 -5.30
CA PRO A 29 -15.39 -4.31 -4.75
C PRO A 29 -13.87 -4.14 -4.47
N GLY A 30 -13.35 -2.92 -4.66
CA GLY A 30 -12.05 -2.49 -4.12
C GLY A 30 -10.78 -2.87 -4.90
N ARG A 31 -9.67 -2.96 -4.17
CA ARG A 31 -8.34 -3.35 -4.69
C ARG A 31 -7.93 -4.67 -4.09
N TRP A 32 -7.31 -5.50 -4.90
CA TRP A 32 -6.94 -6.86 -4.52
C TRP A 32 -5.44 -7.07 -4.62
N TRP A 33 -4.88 -7.75 -3.63
CA TRP A 33 -3.49 -8.17 -3.59
C TRP A 33 -3.42 -9.61 -3.08
N ALA A 34 -2.63 -10.44 -3.75
CA ALA A 34 -2.36 -11.80 -3.33
C ALA A 34 -0.85 -11.97 -3.20
N THR A 35 -0.40 -12.55 -2.11
CA THR A 35 1.01 -12.61 -1.74
C THR A 35 1.32 -13.83 -0.87
N ARG A 36 2.61 -14.18 -0.81
CA ARG A 36 3.14 -15.11 0.19
C ARG A 36 3.51 -14.34 1.45
N THR A 37 2.85 -14.66 2.56
CA THR A 37 3.14 -14.12 3.89
C THR A 37 4.01 -15.10 4.68
N PRO A 38 4.61 -14.69 5.82
CA PRO A 38 5.30 -15.63 6.71
C PRO A 38 4.37 -16.74 7.22
N ASP A 39 3.08 -16.45 7.36
CA ASP A 39 2.06 -17.36 7.88
C ASP A 39 1.37 -18.17 6.76
N GLY A 40 1.91 -18.13 5.53
CA GLY A 40 1.39 -18.83 4.36
C GLY A 40 0.77 -17.90 3.32
N VAL A 41 0.13 -18.48 2.30
CA VAL A 41 -0.49 -17.69 1.23
C VAL A 41 -1.67 -16.89 1.75
N GLY A 42 -1.84 -15.68 1.23
CA GLY A 42 -2.98 -14.85 1.59
C GLY A 42 -3.42 -13.93 0.47
N THR A 43 -4.70 -13.59 0.52
CA THR A 43 -5.32 -12.57 -0.33
C THR A 43 -5.82 -11.45 0.56
N LEU A 44 -5.63 -10.22 0.12
CA LEU A 44 -6.10 -8.99 0.75
C LEU A 44 -6.98 -8.23 -0.24
N GLN A 45 -8.13 -7.76 0.24
CA GLN A 45 -8.96 -6.78 -0.45
C GLN A 45 -9.03 -5.53 0.41
N VAL A 46 -8.80 -4.38 -0.20
CA VAL A 46 -8.94 -3.08 0.46
C VAL A 46 -9.93 -2.20 -0.28
N GLU A 47 -10.80 -1.56 0.49
CA GLU A 47 -11.84 -0.66 0.01
C GLU A 47 -11.79 0.64 0.82
N LEU A 48 -11.79 1.77 0.13
CA LEU A 48 -11.94 3.06 0.78
C LEU A 48 -13.42 3.30 1.09
N VAL A 49 -13.73 3.50 2.37
CA VAL A 49 -15.06 3.81 2.88
C VAL A 49 -14.96 5.15 3.60
N GLU A 50 -15.40 6.21 2.93
CA GLU A 50 -15.26 7.60 3.40
C GLU A 50 -13.80 7.95 3.77
N ARG A 51 -13.48 8.07 5.06
CA ARG A 51 -12.14 8.36 5.62
C ARG A 51 -11.48 7.15 6.28
N SER A 52 -12.02 5.96 6.04
CA SER A 52 -11.50 4.70 6.56
C SER A 52 -11.21 3.73 5.42
N VAL A 53 -10.36 2.74 5.68
CA VAL A 53 -10.20 1.58 4.80
C VAL A 53 -10.76 0.35 5.47
N ARG A 54 -11.62 -0.35 4.75
CA ARG A 54 -12.04 -1.70 5.07
C ARG A 54 -11.09 -2.66 4.39
N ALA A 55 -10.52 -3.58 5.17
CA ALA A 55 -9.63 -4.62 4.70
C ALA A 55 -10.23 -5.99 5.00
N THR A 56 -10.20 -6.88 4.02
CA THR A 56 -10.64 -8.27 4.16
C THR A 56 -9.49 -9.18 3.75
N GLY A 57 -9.17 -10.14 4.62
CA GLY A 57 -8.09 -11.10 4.42
C GLY A 57 -8.63 -12.51 4.20
N TRP A 58 -7.92 -13.32 3.40
CA TRP A 58 -8.24 -14.73 3.17
C TRP A 58 -7.00 -15.59 3.17
N GLY A 59 -7.17 -16.86 3.53
CA GLY A 59 -6.12 -17.87 3.56
C GLY A 59 -5.31 -17.88 4.86
N PRO A 60 -4.31 -18.78 4.98
CA PRO A 60 -3.44 -18.89 6.15
C PRO A 60 -2.76 -17.56 6.55
N GLY A 61 -2.39 -16.73 5.56
CA GLY A 61 -1.76 -15.43 5.78
C GLY A 61 -2.71 -14.26 6.08
N ALA A 62 -4.01 -14.50 6.24
CA ALA A 62 -5.00 -13.43 6.33
C ALA A 62 -4.78 -12.47 7.51
N GLN A 63 -4.47 -13.00 8.69
CA GLN A 63 -4.26 -12.19 9.88
C GLN A 63 -3.05 -11.28 9.72
N TRP A 64 -1.93 -11.84 9.25
CA TRP A 64 -0.74 -11.07 8.93
C TRP A 64 -1.04 -9.93 7.94
N LEU A 65 -1.80 -10.21 6.87
CA LEU A 65 -2.16 -9.18 5.89
C LEU A 65 -2.98 -8.04 6.47
N LEU A 66 -3.93 -8.36 7.36
CA LEU A 66 -4.74 -7.36 8.04
C LEU A 66 -3.86 -6.50 8.97
N GLU A 67 -2.95 -7.10 9.72
CA GLU A 67 -1.99 -6.38 10.58
C GLU A 67 -1.02 -5.50 9.78
N GLN A 68 -0.63 -5.93 8.58
CA GLN A 68 0.25 -5.16 7.68
C GLN A 68 -0.46 -4.06 6.90
N THR A 69 -1.79 -4.04 6.87
CA THR A 69 -2.55 -3.10 6.03
C THR A 69 -2.20 -1.63 6.28
N PRO A 70 -2.08 -1.13 7.54
CA PRO A 70 -1.69 0.26 7.78
C PRO A 70 -0.31 0.61 7.19
N ARG A 71 0.67 -0.28 7.33
CA ARG A 71 2.02 -0.13 6.74
C ARG A 71 1.99 -0.10 5.23
N LEU A 72 1.21 -1.00 4.65
CA LEU A 72 1.02 -1.09 3.21
C LEU A 72 0.39 0.18 2.64
N LEU A 73 -0.46 0.86 3.42
CA LEU A 73 -1.10 2.11 3.01
C LEU A 73 -0.30 3.36 3.37
N GLY A 74 0.84 3.23 4.06
CA GLY A 74 1.71 4.35 4.41
C GLY A 74 1.32 5.10 5.68
N SER A 75 0.50 4.50 6.56
CA SER A 75 0.16 5.09 7.87
C SER A 75 1.35 5.26 8.81
N GLU A 76 2.45 4.55 8.56
CA GLU A 76 3.69 4.66 9.35
C GLU A 76 4.78 5.47 8.65
N ASP A 77 4.49 6.06 7.49
CA ASP A 77 5.41 6.99 6.85
C ASP A 77 5.26 8.36 7.52
N ASP A 78 6.37 8.93 7.99
CA ASP A 78 6.43 10.17 8.77
C ASP A 78 7.21 11.22 7.98
N PRO A 79 6.61 12.38 7.63
CA PRO A 79 7.29 13.37 6.82
C PRO A 79 8.05 14.37 7.72
N GLU A 80 8.03 14.21 9.04
CA GLU A 80 8.71 15.09 9.97
C GLU A 80 10.21 15.10 9.65
N GLY A 81 10.76 16.29 9.43
CA GLY A 81 12.14 16.48 8.96
C GLY A 81 12.35 16.38 7.44
N PHE A 82 11.30 16.20 6.62
CA PHE A 82 11.43 16.34 5.17
C PHE A 82 11.54 17.82 4.76
N GLU A 83 12.78 18.28 4.57
CA GLU A 83 13.12 19.65 4.18
C GLU A 83 13.60 19.71 2.72
N PRO A 84 12.69 19.88 1.74
CA PRO A 84 13.05 19.92 0.33
C PRO A 84 13.88 21.16 0.00
N ARG A 85 15.13 20.95 -0.45
CA ARG A 85 16.05 22.03 -0.83
C ARG A 85 15.90 22.54 -2.26
N HIS A 86 15.17 21.80 -3.10
CA HIS A 86 14.96 22.12 -4.51
C HIS A 86 13.53 22.60 -4.74
N GLU A 87 13.35 23.73 -5.43
CA GLU A 87 12.05 24.39 -5.62
C GLU A 87 10.97 23.46 -6.18
N LEU A 88 11.29 22.67 -7.21
CA LEU A 88 10.36 21.68 -7.77
C LEU A 88 9.88 20.65 -6.73
N ILE A 89 10.77 20.17 -5.85
CA ILE A 89 10.42 19.17 -4.83
C ILE A 89 9.53 19.81 -3.77
N ASP A 90 9.81 21.04 -3.37
CA ASP A 90 8.97 21.81 -2.44
C ASP A 90 7.58 22.06 -3.03
N GLN A 91 7.49 22.47 -4.30
CA GLN A 91 6.21 22.62 -5.01
C GLN A 91 5.44 21.30 -5.08
N LEU A 92 6.12 20.19 -5.38
CA LEU A 92 5.50 18.87 -5.43
C LEU A 92 5.05 18.40 -4.05
N ALA A 93 5.83 18.64 -3.00
CA ALA A 93 5.48 18.30 -1.62
C ALA A 93 4.23 19.08 -1.16
N ARG A 94 4.13 20.37 -1.52
CA ARG A 94 2.94 21.18 -1.23
C ARG A 94 1.72 20.78 -2.05
N LYS A 95 1.93 20.40 -3.33
CA LYS A 95 0.85 19.96 -4.24
C LYS A 95 0.34 18.56 -3.90
N PHE A 96 1.21 17.72 -3.35
CA PHE A 96 0.90 16.35 -2.92
C PHE A 96 1.30 16.16 -1.44
N PRO A 97 0.70 16.90 -0.49
CA PRO A 97 1.10 16.88 0.92
C PRO A 97 0.90 15.51 1.59
N PHE A 98 0.27 14.56 0.89
CA PHE A 98 -0.20 13.29 1.43
C PHE A 98 0.23 12.08 0.59
N GLY A 99 1.32 12.23 -0.18
CA GLY A 99 1.92 11.11 -0.91
C GLY A 99 2.69 10.16 0.00
N ARG A 100 1.99 9.47 0.92
CA ARG A 100 2.61 8.50 1.82
C ARG A 100 3.21 7.33 1.05
N PHE A 101 4.40 6.91 1.43
CA PHE A 101 5.05 5.73 0.87
C PHE A 101 4.74 4.51 1.75
N GLY A 102 3.84 3.66 1.25
CA GLY A 102 3.57 2.37 1.89
C GLY A 102 4.72 1.39 1.75
N ARG A 103 4.88 0.49 2.73
CA ARG A 103 5.81 -0.63 2.68
C ARG A 103 5.06 -1.96 2.73
N SER A 104 5.42 -2.88 1.85
CA SER A 104 4.83 -4.23 1.80
C SER A 104 5.56 -5.25 2.68
N ASP A 105 6.77 -4.93 3.12
CA ASP A 105 7.70 -5.85 3.80
C ASP A 105 7.92 -7.16 3.02
N ARG A 106 7.71 -7.15 1.69
CA ARG A 106 7.89 -8.28 0.77
C ARG A 106 8.99 -7.96 -0.26
N VAL A 107 10.25 -8.26 0.09
CA VAL A 107 11.42 -7.94 -0.75
C VAL A 107 11.38 -8.63 -2.12
N PHE A 108 11.01 -9.91 -2.18
CA PHE A 108 11.00 -10.63 -3.46
C PHE A 108 10.01 -10.01 -4.46
N GLU A 109 8.87 -9.55 -3.97
CA GLU A 109 7.83 -8.96 -4.81
C GLU A 109 8.20 -7.56 -5.32
N SER A 110 9.11 -6.84 -4.66
CA SER A 110 9.66 -5.58 -5.16
C SER A 110 10.83 -5.81 -6.13
N VAL A 111 11.72 -6.76 -5.84
CA VAL A 111 12.93 -7.02 -6.64
C VAL A 111 12.60 -7.57 -8.02
N MET A 112 11.63 -8.50 -8.13
CA MET A 112 11.26 -9.11 -9.41
C MET A 112 10.81 -8.10 -10.49
N PRO A 113 9.81 -7.24 -10.26
CA PRO A 113 9.44 -6.23 -11.26
C PRO A 113 10.56 -5.22 -11.52
N THR A 114 11.38 -4.88 -10.51
CA THR A 114 12.54 -4.00 -10.71
C THR A 114 13.55 -4.60 -11.69
N ILE A 115 13.90 -5.89 -11.55
CA ILE A 115 14.82 -6.57 -12.46
C ILE A 115 14.21 -6.62 -13.87
N LEU A 116 12.95 -7.03 -14.00
CA LEU A 116 12.29 -7.17 -15.29
C LEU A 116 12.13 -5.83 -16.04
N GLY A 117 11.87 -4.74 -15.31
CA GLY A 117 11.69 -3.41 -15.88
C GLY A 117 12.97 -2.74 -16.38
N GLN A 118 14.16 -3.27 -16.09
CA GLN A 118 15.43 -2.66 -16.50
C GLN A 118 15.69 -2.72 -18.01
N LYS A 119 15.11 -3.71 -18.70
CA LYS A 119 15.34 -3.92 -20.14
C LYS A 119 14.06 -3.87 -20.98
N VAL A 120 12.91 -3.71 -20.32
CA VAL A 120 11.61 -3.63 -20.96
C VAL A 120 10.89 -2.40 -20.42
N THR A 121 10.61 -1.42 -21.29
CA THR A 121 9.85 -0.23 -20.92
C THR A 121 8.41 -0.65 -20.57
N THR A 122 7.95 -0.30 -19.37
CA THR A 122 6.61 -0.62 -18.83
C THR A 122 5.66 0.57 -18.95
#